data_AF-A0A8J6QXT0-F1
#
_entry.id   AF-A0A8J6QXT0-F1
#
_cell.length_a   1.000
_cell.length_b   1.000
_cell.length_c   1.000
_cell.angle_alpha   90.00
_cell.angle_beta   90.00
_cell.angle_gamma   90.00
#
_symmetry.space_group_name_H-M   'P 1'
#
loop_
_entity.id
_entity.type
_entity.pdbx_description
1 polymer ?
#
loop_
_entity_poly.entity_id
_entity_poly.type
_entity_poly.pdbx_seq_one_letter_code
_entity_poly.pdbx_strand_id
1 'polypeptide(L)'
;MTACFQLQPRPQDDALAPKHARLARRSKIGWTKVAIAALSSVMSVGLMDAATAATPASLADSPAAQKLNKMFSPKIQQILNSCAQQGSVNLSAGADKDGSVICANGTRNSSVQFNEYVSTVSDFLSASFLVGVRAALQSYPGAQMDMVTSYLATPDGKASLQDALTNAITTSGLVPQSSQKSVSFLVNRVMQRSLPILQNTNKFSNLLGSTEQYRKVANNFCKPPGMTVEKARTLVPQLDAVQIYAICVQESGLSDEVQKEIQQPNK
;
A
#
# COMPACT_ATOMS: atom_id res chain seq x y z
N MET A 1 -38.06 1.09 53.68
CA MET A 1 -38.34 2.13 54.71
C MET A 1 -37.17 2.11 55.68
N THR A 2 -36.38 3.17 55.91
CA THR A 2 -36.40 4.53 55.33
C THR A 2 -34.98 5.16 55.39
N ALA A 3 -34.73 6.10 54.47
CA ALA A 3 -33.67 7.13 54.37
C ALA A 3 -33.42 7.96 55.67
N CYS A 4 -32.41 8.84 55.84
CA CYS A 4 -31.15 9.21 55.12
C CYS A 4 -30.31 10.23 55.95
N PHE A 5 -29.04 10.48 55.54
CA PHE A 5 -28.25 11.75 55.73
C PHE A 5 -27.79 12.09 57.18
N GLN A 6 -26.78 12.95 57.51
CA GLN A 6 -25.81 13.86 56.83
C GLN A 6 -24.56 14.06 57.78
N LEU A 7 -23.48 14.89 57.69
CA LEU A 7 -22.80 15.99 56.92
C LEU A 7 -21.24 15.72 57.03
N GLN A 8 -20.29 16.11 56.16
CA GLN A 8 -19.57 17.40 55.89
C GLN A 8 -18.79 18.08 57.06
N PRO A 9 -17.71 18.90 56.84
CA PRO A 9 -17.13 19.45 55.58
C PRO A 9 -15.55 19.44 55.41
N ARG A 10 -15.07 19.85 54.20
CA ARG A 10 -13.83 20.58 53.70
C ARG A 10 -12.52 20.72 54.54
N PRO A 11 -11.34 21.15 53.97
CA PRO A 11 -10.99 21.80 52.67
C PRO A 11 -10.19 20.88 51.70
N GLN A 12 -9.88 21.16 50.41
CA GLN A 12 -9.53 22.35 49.58
C GLN A 12 -8.07 22.83 49.68
N ASP A 13 -7.27 22.60 48.61
CA ASP A 13 -6.24 23.52 48.06
C ASP A 13 -5.62 22.94 46.75
N ASP A 14 -4.68 23.66 46.14
CA ASP A 14 -4.53 23.78 44.68
C ASP A 14 -3.43 22.96 43.96
N ALA A 15 -3.61 22.88 42.63
CA ALA A 15 -2.62 22.78 41.55
C ALA A 15 -1.30 21.99 41.74
N LEU A 16 -1.10 20.95 40.90
CA LEU A 16 -0.07 20.97 39.84
C LEU A 16 -0.15 19.76 38.91
N ALA A 17 -0.63 19.98 37.68
CA ALA A 17 -0.36 19.07 36.56
C ALA A 17 0.90 19.53 35.81
N PRO A 18 1.84 18.62 35.50
CA PRO A 18 2.69 18.82 34.34
C PRO A 18 2.78 17.62 33.40
N LYS A 19 2.60 17.93 32.11
CA LYS A 19 3.31 17.35 30.96
C LYS A 19 3.06 15.88 30.63
N HIS A 20 2.07 15.69 29.77
CA HIS A 20 2.15 14.74 28.66
C HIS A 20 3.54 14.78 28.01
N ALA A 21 4.33 13.71 28.16
CA ALA A 21 5.63 13.56 27.49
C ALA A 21 5.94 12.12 27.05
N ARG A 22 4.96 11.19 27.09
CA ARG A 22 5.07 9.93 26.33
C ARG A 22 4.97 10.26 24.84
N LEU A 23 6.12 10.52 24.23
CA LEU A 23 6.31 10.58 22.79
C LEU A 23 5.77 9.29 22.17
N ALA A 24 4.55 9.33 21.66
CA ALA A 24 4.07 8.30 20.75
C ALA A 24 5.07 8.24 19.59
N ARG A 25 5.74 7.09 19.42
CA ARG A 25 6.51 6.82 18.21
C ARG A 25 5.52 6.94 17.05
N ARG A 26 5.59 8.07 16.34
CA ARG A 26 4.65 8.40 15.26
C ARG A 26 4.72 7.28 14.24
N SER A 27 3.67 6.47 14.14
CA SER A 27 3.50 5.44 13.10
C SER A 27 3.27 6.12 11.75
N LYS A 28 4.30 6.79 11.25
CA LYS A 28 4.34 7.29 9.88
C LYS A 28 4.43 6.11 8.92
N ILE A 29 3.99 6.33 7.69
CA ILE A 29 4.18 5.41 6.56
C ILE A 29 3.57 4.01 6.77
N GLY A 30 2.25 3.96 7.00
CA GLY A 30 1.50 2.69 6.85
C GLY A 30 1.58 2.14 5.42
N TRP A 31 1.70 2.99 4.41
CA TRP A 31 1.63 2.58 3.01
C TRP A 31 2.89 1.89 2.46
N THR A 32 4.10 2.16 2.97
CA THR A 32 5.31 1.41 2.56
C THR A 32 5.21 -0.04 3.01
N LYS A 33 4.63 -0.31 4.19
CA LYS A 33 4.31 -1.66 4.67
C LYS A 33 3.45 -2.42 3.67
N VAL A 34 2.51 -1.75 3.00
CA VAL A 34 1.70 -2.39 1.94
C VAL A 34 2.50 -2.59 0.67
N ALA A 35 3.37 -1.65 0.29
CA ALA A 35 4.25 -1.83 -0.86
C ALA A 35 5.12 -3.08 -0.68
N ILE A 36 5.71 -3.24 0.50
CA ILE A 36 6.46 -4.43 0.92
C ILE A 36 5.56 -5.67 0.93
N ALA A 37 4.40 -5.63 1.60
CA ALA A 37 3.49 -6.78 1.68
C ALA A 37 2.99 -7.24 0.29
N ALA A 38 2.74 -6.31 -0.63
CA ALA A 38 2.33 -6.58 -2.01
C ALA A 38 3.51 -7.05 -2.88
N LEU A 39 4.73 -6.56 -2.66
CA LEU A 39 5.94 -7.13 -3.28
C LEU A 39 6.15 -8.58 -2.82
N SER A 40 6.00 -8.85 -1.52
CA SER A 40 6.21 -10.17 -0.91
C SER A 40 5.11 -11.20 -1.18
N SER A 41 3.85 -10.78 -1.37
CA SER A 41 2.70 -11.70 -1.45
C SER A 41 2.72 -12.66 -2.64
N VAL A 42 3.58 -12.41 -3.61
CA VAL A 42 3.82 -13.29 -4.77
C VAL A 42 4.33 -14.66 -4.35
N MET A 43 5.18 -14.75 -3.32
CA MET A 43 5.74 -16.02 -2.85
C MET A 43 4.70 -16.94 -2.20
N SER A 44 3.49 -16.43 -1.92
CA SER A 44 2.35 -17.22 -1.43
C SER A 44 1.49 -17.78 -2.56
N VAL A 45 1.76 -17.41 -3.82
CA VAL A 45 1.11 -17.98 -5.00
C VAL A 45 1.86 -19.28 -5.34
N GLY A 46 1.17 -20.42 -5.30
CA GLY A 46 1.76 -21.78 -5.22
C GLY A 46 2.52 -22.32 -6.45
N LEU A 47 3.28 -21.47 -7.13
CA LEU A 47 4.20 -21.78 -8.24
C LEU A 47 5.68 -21.69 -7.82
N MET A 48 5.97 -21.19 -6.62
CA MET A 48 7.32 -20.97 -6.10
C MET A 48 7.44 -21.58 -4.71
N ASP A 49 8.55 -22.28 -4.47
CA ASP A 49 8.78 -23.02 -3.23
C ASP A 49 8.97 -22.04 -2.05
N ALA A 50 8.57 -22.47 -0.85
CA ALA A 50 8.07 -21.62 0.22
C ALA A 50 9.12 -20.71 0.90
N ALA A 51 9.57 -19.67 0.20
CA ALA A 51 10.38 -18.60 0.75
C ALA A 51 9.57 -17.74 1.73
N THR A 52 10.12 -17.48 2.91
CA THR A 52 9.50 -16.64 3.94
C THR A 52 9.30 -15.22 3.42
N ALA A 53 8.04 -14.76 3.37
CA ALA A 53 7.68 -13.41 2.95
C ALA A 53 8.36 -12.35 3.84
N ALA A 54 9.06 -11.39 3.23
CA ALA A 54 9.73 -10.30 3.95
C ALA A 54 8.72 -9.54 4.82
N THR A 55 9.12 -9.26 6.06
CA THR A 55 8.22 -8.71 7.07
C THR A 55 7.93 -7.24 6.76
N PRO A 56 6.66 -6.81 6.66
CA PRO A 56 6.33 -5.41 6.38
C PRO A 56 6.84 -4.40 7.42
N ALA A 57 7.38 -4.85 8.54
CA ALA A 57 7.90 -4.01 9.62
C ALA A 57 9.41 -3.74 9.53
N SER A 58 10.23 -4.65 8.99
CA SER A 58 11.69 -4.46 8.84
C SER A 58 12.01 -3.42 7.76
N LEU A 59 11.42 -3.58 6.58
CA LEU A 59 11.71 -2.75 5.40
C LEU A 59 10.95 -1.41 5.38
N ALA A 60 10.02 -1.16 6.31
CA ALA A 60 9.20 0.06 6.31
C ALA A 60 10.03 1.36 6.42
N ASP A 61 11.14 1.29 7.16
CA ASP A 61 12.10 2.37 7.40
C ASP A 61 13.36 2.28 6.52
N SER A 62 13.39 1.36 5.53
CA SER A 62 14.57 1.07 4.71
C SER A 62 15.01 2.24 3.79
N PRO A 63 16.26 2.22 3.28
CA PRO A 63 16.72 3.22 2.32
C PRO A 63 15.82 3.31 1.07
N ALA A 64 15.40 2.19 0.47
CA ALA A 64 14.51 2.22 -0.69
C ALA A 64 13.09 2.68 -0.34
N ALA A 65 12.52 2.24 0.80
CA ALA A 65 11.20 2.69 1.25
C ALA A 65 11.19 4.20 1.53
N GLN A 66 12.26 4.73 2.13
CA GLN A 66 12.48 6.16 2.31
C GLN A 66 12.73 6.89 1.00
N LYS A 67 13.42 6.28 0.02
CA LYS A 67 13.60 6.84 -1.34
C LYS A 67 12.23 6.98 -1.99
N LEU A 68 11.45 5.90 -2.10
CA LEU A 68 10.10 5.84 -2.67
C LEU A 68 9.16 6.89 -2.08
N ASN A 69 9.14 7.04 -0.75
CA ASN A 69 8.32 8.05 -0.08
C ASN A 69 8.65 9.48 -0.54
N LYS A 70 9.93 9.80 -0.74
CA LYS A 70 10.39 11.11 -1.22
C LYS A 70 10.13 11.33 -2.73
N MET A 71 9.89 10.27 -3.51
CA MET A 71 9.65 10.34 -4.96
C MET A 71 8.31 11.01 -5.31
N PHE A 72 7.29 10.83 -4.47
CA PHE A 72 5.93 11.21 -4.81
C PHE A 72 5.58 12.66 -4.47
N SER A 73 4.78 13.29 -5.34
CA SER A 73 4.29 14.66 -5.12
C SER A 73 3.58 14.84 -3.77
N PRO A 74 3.62 16.04 -3.16
CA PRO A 74 2.89 16.32 -1.92
C PRO A 74 1.40 15.95 -1.97
N LYS A 75 0.76 16.06 -3.14
CA LYS A 75 -0.61 15.58 -3.39
C LYS A 75 -0.73 14.06 -3.20
N ILE A 76 0.13 13.27 -3.86
CA ILE A 76 0.15 11.81 -3.72
C ILE A 76 0.51 11.41 -2.28
N GLN A 77 1.48 12.08 -1.64
CA GLN A 77 1.81 11.87 -0.23
C GLN A 77 0.63 12.17 0.70
N GLN A 78 -0.13 13.24 0.47
CA GLN A 78 -1.34 13.59 1.23
C GLN A 78 -2.41 12.50 1.08
N ILE A 79 -2.61 11.99 -0.13
CA ILE A 79 -3.55 10.90 -0.42
C ILE A 79 -3.12 9.60 0.30
N LEU A 80 -1.87 9.15 0.10
CA LEU A 80 -1.35 7.90 0.67
C LEU A 80 -1.21 7.93 2.20
N ASN A 81 -1.15 9.10 2.83
CA ASN A 81 -1.14 9.27 4.29
C ASN A 81 -2.50 9.73 4.86
N SER A 82 -3.57 9.73 4.06
CA SER A 82 -4.92 10.09 4.51
C SER A 82 -5.38 9.18 5.65
N CYS A 83 -6.00 9.76 6.68
CA CYS A 83 -6.42 9.07 7.91
C CYS A 83 -5.32 8.32 8.69
N ALA A 84 -4.02 8.47 8.37
CA ALA A 84 -2.95 7.71 9.01
C ALA A 84 -2.76 8.04 10.52
N GLN A 85 -3.26 9.18 11.00
CA GLN A 85 -3.30 9.50 12.44
C GLN A 85 -4.58 8.96 13.13
N GLN A 86 -5.56 8.53 12.34
CA GLN A 86 -6.88 8.06 12.75
C GLN A 86 -7.02 6.53 12.55
N GLY A 87 -5.88 5.83 12.46
CA GLY A 87 -5.76 4.40 12.19
C GLY A 87 -5.59 4.09 10.70
N SER A 88 -6.63 4.33 9.91
CA SER A 88 -6.69 3.99 8.48
C SER A 88 -7.93 4.62 7.81
N VAL A 89 -8.11 4.45 6.49
CA VAL A 89 -9.36 4.83 5.81
C VAL A 89 -10.39 3.69 5.89
N ASN A 90 -11.63 3.99 6.27
CA ASN A 90 -12.72 3.04 6.32
C ASN A 90 -13.42 2.95 4.95
N LEU A 91 -12.84 2.17 4.03
CA LEU A 91 -13.40 1.99 2.68
C LEU A 91 -14.83 1.42 2.69
N SER A 92 -15.21 0.64 3.72
CA SER A 92 -16.56 0.12 3.88
C SER A 92 -17.62 1.16 4.29
N ALA A 93 -17.22 2.35 4.74
CA ALA A 93 -18.11 3.47 5.00
C ALA A 93 -18.39 4.33 3.75
N GLY A 94 -17.64 4.14 2.67
CA GLY A 94 -17.73 4.96 1.47
C GLY A 94 -17.20 6.37 1.67
N ALA A 95 -17.83 7.33 0.99
CA ALA A 95 -17.53 8.75 1.09
C ALA A 95 -18.42 9.46 2.12
N ASP A 96 -17.96 10.60 2.65
CA ASP A 96 -18.86 11.53 3.36
C ASP A 96 -19.68 12.39 2.37
N LYS A 97 -20.57 13.24 2.91
CA LYS A 97 -21.47 14.14 2.19
C LYS A 97 -20.79 15.07 1.17
N ASP A 98 -19.51 15.39 1.37
CA ASP A 98 -18.68 16.23 0.51
C ASP A 98 -17.80 15.41 -0.46
N GLY A 99 -17.93 14.08 -0.46
CA GLY A 99 -17.11 13.16 -1.24
C GLY A 99 -15.80 12.73 -0.57
N SER A 100 -15.45 13.23 0.61
CA SER A 100 -14.20 12.91 1.31
C SER A 100 -14.13 11.47 1.86
N VAL A 101 -12.93 10.99 2.21
CA VAL A 101 -12.74 9.71 2.91
C VAL A 101 -13.06 9.78 4.40
N ILE A 102 -13.82 8.79 4.88
CA ILE A 102 -14.11 8.58 6.30
C ILE A 102 -12.99 7.73 6.93
N CYS A 103 -12.46 8.17 8.07
CA CYS A 103 -11.41 7.45 8.81
C CYS A 103 -11.95 6.28 9.64
N ALA A 104 -11.07 5.36 10.05
CA ALA A 104 -11.40 4.17 10.85
C ALA A 104 -12.14 4.48 12.15
N ASN A 105 -11.76 5.57 12.82
CA ASN A 105 -12.40 6.07 14.04
C ASN A 105 -13.71 6.88 13.80
N GLY A 106 -14.20 6.93 12.56
CA GLY A 106 -15.41 7.70 12.18
C GLY A 106 -15.18 9.18 11.90
N THR A 107 -13.93 9.69 11.97
CA THR A 107 -13.60 11.09 11.65
C THR A 107 -13.87 11.38 10.16
N ARG A 108 -14.47 12.54 9.86
CA ARG A 108 -14.87 12.96 8.49
C ARG A 108 -14.07 14.15 7.95
N ASN A 109 -13.10 14.66 8.71
CA ASN A 109 -12.40 15.91 8.41
C ASN A 109 -11.23 15.73 7.41
N SER A 110 -11.36 14.83 6.42
CA SER A 110 -10.32 14.62 5.42
C SER A 110 -10.54 15.52 4.20
N SER A 111 -9.49 16.17 3.71
CA SER A 111 -9.53 16.92 2.45
C SER A 111 -9.34 16.03 1.21
N VAL A 112 -9.18 14.72 1.38
CA VAL A 112 -8.94 13.76 0.29
C VAL A 112 -10.25 13.11 -0.15
N GLN A 113 -10.56 13.24 -1.44
CA GLN A 113 -11.77 12.67 -2.06
C GLN A 113 -11.69 11.14 -2.16
N PHE A 114 -12.81 10.45 -1.92
CA PHE A 114 -12.89 8.99 -1.84
C PHE A 114 -12.43 8.30 -3.12
N ASN A 115 -12.91 8.76 -4.28
CA ASN A 115 -12.54 8.17 -5.57
C ASN A 115 -11.05 8.39 -5.90
N GLU A 116 -10.48 9.52 -5.49
CA GLU A 116 -9.06 9.84 -5.68
C GLU A 116 -8.17 8.97 -4.77
N TYR A 117 -8.56 8.78 -3.51
CA TYR A 117 -7.89 7.85 -2.59
C TYR A 117 -7.95 6.41 -3.12
N VAL A 118 -9.14 5.94 -3.49
CA VAL A 118 -9.35 4.57 -3.97
C VAL A 118 -8.54 4.31 -5.23
N SER A 119 -8.53 5.22 -6.22
CA SER A 119 -7.67 5.02 -7.41
C SER A 119 -6.20 5.06 -7.02
N THR A 120 -5.71 6.15 -6.41
CA THR A 120 -4.29 6.34 -6.08
C THR A 120 -3.70 5.17 -5.31
N VAL A 121 -4.41 4.68 -4.28
CA VAL A 121 -3.96 3.53 -3.49
C VAL A 121 -3.99 2.26 -4.33
N SER A 122 -5.10 1.93 -5.02
CA SER A 122 -5.15 0.66 -5.78
C SER A 122 -4.25 0.65 -7.03
N ASP A 123 -4.02 1.80 -7.67
CA ASP A 123 -3.02 1.98 -8.73
C ASP A 123 -1.61 1.69 -8.21
N PHE A 124 -1.25 2.26 -7.04
CA PHE A 124 0.05 2.07 -6.38
C PHE A 124 0.25 0.64 -5.83
N LEU A 125 -0.80 0.01 -5.28
CA LEU A 125 -0.73 -1.38 -4.80
C LEU A 125 -0.62 -2.38 -5.94
N SER A 126 -1.37 -2.19 -7.02
CA SER A 126 -1.19 -3.00 -8.24
C SER A 126 0.21 -2.85 -8.81
N ALA A 127 0.75 -1.63 -8.85
CA ALA A 127 2.11 -1.38 -9.29
C ALA A 127 3.15 -2.12 -8.43
N SER A 128 3.02 -2.03 -7.11
CA SER A 128 3.90 -2.72 -6.15
C SER A 128 3.82 -4.24 -6.34
N PHE A 129 2.61 -4.79 -6.43
CA PHE A 129 2.39 -6.23 -6.65
C PHE A 129 2.98 -6.72 -7.99
N LEU A 130 2.74 -6.00 -9.09
CA LEU A 130 3.22 -6.37 -10.42
C LEU A 130 4.76 -6.31 -10.53
N VAL A 131 5.40 -5.34 -9.88
CA VAL A 131 6.87 -5.31 -9.75
C VAL A 131 7.37 -6.48 -8.90
N GLY A 132 6.62 -6.89 -7.87
CA GLY A 132 6.91 -8.09 -7.09
C GLY A 132 6.89 -9.35 -7.95
N VAL A 133 5.87 -9.52 -8.81
CA VAL A 133 5.79 -10.65 -9.74
C VAL A 133 6.98 -10.65 -10.70
N ARG A 134 7.42 -9.46 -11.13
CA ARG A 134 8.57 -9.32 -12.03
C ARG A 134 9.87 -9.74 -11.36
N ALA A 135 10.12 -9.26 -10.14
CA ALA A 135 11.29 -9.61 -9.35
C ALA A 135 11.31 -11.11 -8.98
N ALA A 136 10.17 -11.69 -8.64
CA ALA A 136 10.03 -13.12 -8.36
C ALA A 136 10.36 -13.97 -9.60
N LEU A 137 9.78 -13.67 -10.77
CA LEU A 137 10.10 -14.37 -12.01
C LEU A 137 11.57 -14.21 -12.45
N GLN A 138 12.21 -13.09 -12.11
CA GLN A 138 13.66 -12.89 -12.31
C GLN A 138 14.53 -13.63 -11.28
N SER A 139 13.94 -14.15 -10.19
CA SER A 139 14.66 -14.85 -9.11
C SER A 139 14.75 -16.36 -9.29
N TYR A 140 13.77 -17.00 -9.94
CA TYR A 140 13.65 -18.45 -10.03
C TYR A 140 13.96 -18.96 -11.45
N PRO A 141 15.12 -19.63 -11.68
CA PRO A 141 15.47 -20.19 -12.98
C PRO A 141 14.45 -21.23 -13.45
N GLY A 142 13.69 -20.90 -14.50
CA GLY A 142 12.64 -21.75 -15.06
C GLY A 142 11.21 -21.24 -14.84
N ALA A 143 10.99 -20.29 -13.93
CA ALA A 143 9.68 -19.66 -13.78
C ALA A 143 9.40 -18.70 -14.96
N GLN A 144 8.24 -18.81 -15.60
CA GLN A 144 7.89 -18.02 -16.79
C GLN A 144 6.54 -17.32 -16.63
N MET A 145 6.37 -16.18 -17.28
CA MET A 145 5.09 -15.45 -17.27
C MET A 145 3.93 -16.30 -17.79
N ASP A 146 4.16 -17.18 -18.76
CA ASP A 146 3.08 -17.99 -19.32
C ASP A 146 2.57 -19.04 -18.32
N MET A 147 3.41 -19.51 -17.39
CA MET A 147 2.97 -20.34 -16.25
C MET A 147 2.04 -19.54 -15.31
N VAL A 148 2.41 -18.29 -15.01
CA VAL A 148 1.60 -17.38 -14.19
C VAL A 148 0.27 -17.04 -14.89
N THR A 149 0.31 -16.77 -16.20
CA THR A 149 -0.88 -16.54 -17.04
C THR A 149 -1.81 -17.76 -17.03
N SER A 150 -1.28 -18.97 -17.25
CA SER A 150 -2.05 -20.23 -17.23
C SER A 150 -2.66 -20.50 -15.86
N TYR A 151 -1.90 -20.32 -14.78
CA TYR A 151 -2.39 -20.49 -13.41
C TYR A 151 -3.49 -19.47 -13.06
N LEU A 152 -3.29 -18.18 -13.38
CA LEU A 152 -4.28 -17.12 -13.18
C LEU A 152 -5.46 -17.15 -14.18
N ALA A 153 -5.51 -18.13 -15.09
CA ALA A 153 -6.71 -18.44 -15.86
C ALA A 153 -7.70 -19.31 -15.06
N THR A 154 -7.22 -20.16 -14.15
CA THR A 154 -8.05 -21.09 -13.36
C THR A 154 -8.84 -20.36 -12.25
N PRO A 155 -9.87 -20.99 -11.66
CA PRO A 155 -10.51 -20.48 -10.43
C PRO A 155 -9.53 -20.44 -9.26
N ASP A 156 -8.79 -21.52 -9.03
CA ASP A 156 -7.91 -21.71 -7.87
C ASP A 156 -6.75 -20.71 -7.85
N GLY A 157 -6.19 -20.38 -9.01
CA GLY A 157 -5.14 -19.37 -9.11
C GLY A 157 -5.65 -17.95 -8.87
N LYS A 158 -6.89 -17.66 -9.24
CA LYS A 158 -7.55 -16.38 -8.90
C LYS A 158 -7.87 -16.30 -7.41
N ALA A 159 -8.29 -17.41 -6.79
CA ALA A 159 -8.51 -17.49 -5.35
C ALA A 159 -7.20 -17.31 -4.57
N SER A 160 -6.14 -18.04 -4.93
CA SER A 160 -4.83 -17.93 -4.29
C SER A 160 -4.23 -16.51 -4.42
N LEU A 161 -4.43 -15.84 -5.55
CA LEU A 161 -4.12 -14.42 -5.72
C LEU A 161 -4.96 -13.52 -4.80
N GLN A 162 -6.27 -13.77 -4.70
CA GLN A 162 -7.18 -13.02 -3.84
C GLN A 162 -6.78 -13.14 -2.36
N ASP A 163 -6.40 -14.34 -1.92
CA ASP A 163 -5.98 -14.61 -0.54
C ASP A 163 -4.61 -13.99 -0.23
N ALA A 164 -3.65 -14.08 -1.16
CA ALA A 164 -2.35 -13.41 -1.05
C ALA A 164 -2.51 -11.88 -0.90
N LEU A 165 -3.39 -11.26 -1.71
CA LEU A 165 -3.72 -9.84 -1.60
C LEU A 165 -4.52 -9.50 -0.32
N THR A 166 -5.40 -10.39 0.12
CA THR A 166 -6.18 -10.24 1.37
C THR A 166 -5.26 -10.22 2.58
N ASN A 167 -4.29 -11.13 2.63
CA ASN A 167 -3.26 -11.19 3.67
C ASN A 167 -2.36 -9.95 3.66
N ALA A 168 -1.89 -9.52 2.48
CA ALA A 168 -1.07 -8.31 2.33
C ALA A 168 -1.81 -7.03 2.79
N ILE A 169 -3.07 -6.85 2.38
CA ILE A 169 -3.86 -5.68 2.76
C ILE A 169 -4.20 -5.69 4.26
N THR A 170 -4.56 -6.85 4.82
CA THR A 170 -4.90 -6.98 6.26
C THR A 170 -3.69 -6.73 7.17
N THR A 171 -2.51 -7.23 6.81
CA THR A 171 -1.28 -7.03 7.60
C THR A 171 -0.72 -5.61 7.48
N SER A 172 -1.01 -4.90 6.39
CA SER A 172 -0.45 -3.56 6.13
C SER A 172 -0.99 -2.41 6.98
N GLY A 173 -2.25 -2.49 7.43
CA GLY A 173 -2.92 -1.41 8.16
C GLY A 173 -3.47 -0.26 7.30
N LEU A 174 -3.57 -0.39 5.96
CA LEU A 174 -4.23 0.62 5.10
C LEU A 174 -5.74 0.78 5.35
N VAL A 175 -6.35 -0.26 5.91
CA VAL A 175 -7.78 -0.38 6.21
C VAL A 175 -7.96 -0.95 7.63
N PRO A 176 -9.13 -0.77 8.28
CA PRO A 176 -9.33 -1.31 9.62
C PRO A 176 -9.29 -2.84 9.56
N GLN A 177 -8.44 -3.48 10.36
CA GLN A 177 -8.27 -4.94 10.37
C GLN A 177 -9.56 -5.69 10.74
N SER A 178 -10.46 -5.05 11.49
CA SER A 178 -11.81 -5.54 11.80
C SER A 178 -12.82 -5.38 10.64
N SER A 179 -12.49 -4.63 9.59
CA SER A 179 -13.38 -4.36 8.46
C SER A 179 -13.00 -5.21 7.24
N GLN A 180 -13.42 -6.49 7.26
CA GLN A 180 -13.29 -7.38 6.11
C GLN A 180 -13.88 -6.78 4.83
N LYS A 181 -15.00 -6.03 4.93
CA LYS A 181 -15.57 -5.27 3.80
C LYS A 181 -14.59 -4.27 3.19
N SER A 182 -13.76 -3.60 3.99
CA SER A 182 -12.73 -2.68 3.49
C SER A 182 -11.55 -3.42 2.84
N VAL A 183 -11.16 -4.57 3.40
CA VAL A 183 -10.14 -5.46 2.82
C VAL A 183 -10.61 -5.96 1.45
N SER A 184 -11.74 -6.65 1.37
CA SER A 184 -12.28 -7.20 0.12
C SER A 184 -12.53 -6.12 -0.94
N PHE A 185 -12.98 -4.93 -0.55
CA PHE A 185 -13.10 -3.79 -1.48
C PHE A 185 -11.75 -3.45 -2.12
N LEU A 186 -10.68 -3.31 -1.32
CA LEU A 186 -9.37 -2.94 -1.84
C LEU A 186 -8.72 -4.07 -2.64
N VAL A 187 -8.85 -5.32 -2.19
CA VAL A 187 -8.42 -6.53 -2.94
C VAL A 187 -9.06 -6.54 -4.32
N ASN A 188 -10.39 -6.37 -4.40
CA ASN A 188 -11.11 -6.29 -5.68
C ASN A 188 -10.61 -5.16 -6.58
N ARG A 189 -10.30 -3.98 -6.03
CA ARG A 189 -9.75 -2.85 -6.81
C ARG A 189 -8.32 -3.06 -7.31
N VAL A 190 -7.51 -3.85 -6.60
CA VAL A 190 -6.16 -4.27 -7.02
C VAL A 190 -6.27 -5.39 -8.07
N MET A 191 -7.10 -6.41 -7.86
CA MET A 191 -7.31 -7.48 -8.86
C MET A 191 -7.85 -6.94 -10.18
N GLN A 192 -8.79 -5.99 -10.17
CA GLN A 192 -9.31 -5.30 -11.36
C GLN A 192 -8.24 -4.63 -12.24
N ARG A 193 -7.10 -4.28 -11.65
CA ARG A 193 -5.96 -3.62 -12.33
C ARG A 193 -4.84 -4.60 -12.67
N SER A 194 -4.51 -5.49 -11.76
CA SER A 194 -3.39 -6.43 -11.90
C SER A 194 -3.70 -7.59 -12.85
N LEU A 195 -4.92 -8.15 -12.81
CA LEU A 195 -5.28 -9.31 -13.64
C LEU A 195 -5.18 -9.03 -15.15
N PRO A 196 -5.68 -7.89 -15.70
CA PRO A 196 -5.57 -7.61 -17.14
C PRO A 196 -4.14 -7.35 -17.66
N ILE A 197 -3.17 -7.24 -16.75
CA ILE A 197 -1.73 -7.16 -17.06
C ILE A 197 -1.09 -8.55 -16.94
N LEU A 198 -1.39 -9.28 -15.86
CA LEU A 198 -0.85 -10.63 -15.61
C LEU A 198 -1.39 -11.70 -16.57
N GLN A 199 -2.62 -11.54 -17.07
CA GLN A 199 -3.22 -12.42 -18.08
C GLN A 199 -2.78 -12.05 -19.51
N ASN A 200 -1.75 -11.20 -19.67
CA ASN A 200 -1.24 -10.75 -20.96
C ASN A 200 0.28 -10.53 -20.89
N THR A 201 1.05 -11.55 -21.27
CA THR A 201 2.52 -11.56 -21.26
C THR A 201 3.15 -10.36 -21.98
N ASN A 202 2.50 -9.80 -23.01
CA ASN A 202 2.95 -8.60 -23.71
C ASN A 202 2.72 -7.31 -22.91
N LYS A 203 1.64 -7.20 -22.12
CA LYS A 203 1.48 -6.07 -21.18
C LYS A 203 2.43 -6.18 -20.00
N PHE A 204 2.65 -7.38 -19.47
CA PHE A 204 3.53 -7.59 -18.33
C PHE A 204 5.01 -7.35 -18.66
N SER A 205 5.50 -7.83 -19.81
CA SER A 205 6.87 -7.54 -20.26
C SER A 205 7.11 -6.02 -20.38
N ASN A 206 6.13 -5.30 -20.92
CA ASN A 206 6.08 -3.84 -21.05
C ASN A 206 5.54 -3.09 -19.80
N LEU A 207 5.47 -3.71 -18.62
CA LEU A 207 5.00 -3.08 -17.37
C LEU A 207 5.75 -1.76 -17.06
N LEU A 208 7.04 -1.71 -17.38
CA LEU A 208 7.92 -0.57 -17.12
C LEU A 208 8.04 0.39 -18.32
N GLY A 209 7.24 0.18 -19.38
CA GLY A 209 7.32 0.91 -20.64
C GLY A 209 8.59 0.63 -21.45
N SER A 210 8.82 1.42 -22.50
CA SER A 210 10.10 1.44 -23.22
C SER A 210 11.20 2.12 -22.39
N THR A 211 12.47 1.89 -22.73
CA THR A 211 13.62 2.53 -22.06
C THR A 211 13.54 4.06 -22.05
N GLU A 212 12.93 4.67 -23.06
CA GLU A 212 12.73 6.13 -23.11
C GLU A 212 11.60 6.57 -22.16
N GLN A 213 10.47 5.85 -22.14
CA GLN A 213 9.36 6.12 -21.23
C GLN A 213 9.77 5.94 -19.76
N TYR A 214 10.52 4.87 -19.46
CA TYR A 214 11.13 4.63 -18.15
C TYR A 214 11.98 5.82 -17.71
N ARG A 215 12.93 6.25 -18.54
CA ARG A 215 13.80 7.40 -18.25
C ARG A 215 13.00 8.71 -18.09
N LYS A 216 11.93 8.91 -18.85
CA LYS A 216 11.03 10.07 -18.70
C LYS A 216 10.34 10.06 -17.35
N VAL A 217 9.76 8.93 -16.92
CA VAL A 217 9.07 8.81 -15.62
C VAL A 217 10.06 8.90 -14.46
N ALA A 218 11.19 8.17 -14.51
CA ALA A 218 12.21 8.19 -13.46
C ALA A 218 12.77 9.60 -13.21
N ASN A 219 13.16 10.32 -14.27
CA ASN A 219 13.79 11.65 -14.12
C ASN A 219 12.82 12.79 -13.75
N ASN A 220 11.51 12.64 -13.99
CA ASN A 220 10.52 13.72 -13.84
C ASN A 220 9.45 13.43 -12.78
N PHE A 221 8.91 12.22 -12.74
CA PHE A 221 7.85 11.84 -11.81
C PHE A 221 8.39 11.17 -10.55
N CYS A 222 9.41 10.31 -10.66
CA CYS A 222 10.04 9.66 -9.51
C CYS A 222 11.16 10.50 -8.85
N LYS A 223 11.49 11.68 -9.38
CA LYS A 223 12.52 12.57 -8.84
C LYS A 223 11.92 13.52 -7.80
N PRO A 224 12.36 13.49 -6.52
CA PRO A 224 11.82 14.35 -5.46
C PRO A 224 11.80 15.85 -5.83
N PRO A 225 10.73 16.60 -5.51
CA PRO A 225 9.53 16.18 -4.77
C PRO A 225 8.47 15.48 -5.63
N GLY A 226 8.76 15.12 -6.88
CA GLY A 226 7.84 14.43 -7.79
C GLY A 226 6.80 15.34 -8.45
N MET A 227 6.01 14.76 -9.35
CA MET A 227 4.82 15.40 -9.91
C MET A 227 3.56 14.54 -9.72
N THR A 228 2.43 14.98 -10.24
CA THR A 228 1.16 14.23 -10.15
C THR A 228 1.01 13.31 -11.37
N VAL A 229 0.15 12.29 -11.28
CA VAL A 229 -0.02 11.29 -12.37
C VAL A 229 -0.59 11.95 -13.64
N GLU A 230 -1.43 12.97 -13.49
CA GLU A 230 -1.99 13.74 -14.61
C GLU A 230 -0.88 14.47 -15.37
N LYS A 231 0.09 15.07 -14.66
CA LYS A 231 1.26 15.74 -15.27
C LYS A 231 2.29 14.74 -15.83
N ALA A 232 2.41 13.55 -15.25
CA ALA A 232 3.23 12.49 -15.84
C ALA A 232 2.63 12.00 -17.17
N ARG A 233 1.31 11.84 -17.26
CA ARG A 233 0.61 11.43 -18.48
C ARG A 233 0.71 12.43 -19.63
N THR A 234 0.99 13.71 -19.41
CA THR A 234 1.29 14.62 -20.53
C THR A 234 2.70 14.44 -21.11
N LEU A 235 3.62 13.81 -20.36
CA LEU A 235 4.99 13.50 -20.81
C LEU A 235 5.11 12.07 -21.40
N VAL A 236 4.29 11.15 -20.92
CA VAL A 236 4.22 9.73 -21.35
C VAL A 236 2.77 9.25 -21.51
N PRO A 237 1.99 9.78 -22.48
CA PRO A 237 0.55 9.51 -22.60
C PRO A 237 0.19 8.07 -22.94
N GLN A 238 1.17 7.23 -23.29
CA GLN A 238 0.97 5.79 -23.53
C GLN A 238 1.06 4.94 -22.25
N LEU A 239 1.48 5.51 -21.11
CA LEU A 239 1.57 4.80 -19.84
C LEU A 239 0.36 5.10 -18.94
N ASP A 240 -0.22 4.05 -18.36
CA ASP A 240 -1.26 4.20 -17.35
C ASP A 240 -0.70 4.54 -15.94
N ALA A 241 -1.58 4.66 -14.94
CA ALA A 241 -1.16 5.02 -13.58
C ALA A 241 -0.34 3.90 -12.91
N VAL A 242 -0.67 2.64 -13.18
CA VAL A 242 -0.02 1.46 -12.62
C VAL A 242 1.40 1.34 -13.17
N GLN A 243 1.60 1.54 -14.48
CA GLN A 243 2.93 1.57 -15.09
C GLN A 243 3.79 2.73 -14.55
N ILE A 244 3.21 3.93 -14.41
CA ILE A 244 3.89 5.11 -13.85
C ILE A 244 4.34 4.86 -12.40
N TYR A 245 3.50 4.26 -11.55
CA TYR A 245 3.89 3.87 -10.19
C TYR A 245 4.91 2.72 -10.18
N ALA A 246 4.78 1.74 -11.07
CA ALA A 246 5.68 0.57 -11.13
C ALA A 246 7.12 0.99 -11.45
N ILE A 247 7.28 1.99 -12.32
CA ILE A 247 8.59 2.59 -12.61
C ILE A 247 9.20 3.20 -11.34
N CYS A 248 8.44 3.90 -10.49
CA CYS A 248 8.98 4.43 -9.23
C CYS A 248 9.26 3.34 -8.18
N VAL A 249 8.44 2.29 -8.08
CA VAL A 249 8.74 1.16 -7.19
C VAL A 249 10.06 0.50 -7.62
N GLN A 250 10.25 0.25 -8.91
CA GLN A 250 11.51 -0.28 -9.45
C GLN A 250 12.70 0.68 -9.24
N GLU A 251 12.57 1.95 -9.64
CA GLU A 251 13.62 2.98 -9.50
C GLU A 251 13.94 3.25 -8.01
N SER A 252 13.02 3.02 -7.07
CA SER A 252 13.33 3.13 -5.64
C SER A 252 14.33 2.07 -5.14
N GLY A 253 14.43 0.92 -5.83
CA GLY A 253 15.19 -0.25 -5.37
C GLY A 253 14.45 -1.11 -4.34
N LEU A 254 13.18 -0.82 -4.05
CA LEU A 254 12.41 -1.53 -3.01
C LEU A 254 12.14 -3.00 -3.37
N SER A 255 11.98 -3.29 -4.66
CA SER A 255 11.97 -4.66 -5.19
C SER A 255 13.18 -5.47 -4.74
N ASP A 256 14.36 -4.86 -4.84
CA ASP A 256 15.65 -5.50 -4.68
C ASP A 256 16.00 -5.68 -3.20
N GLU A 257 15.48 -4.80 -2.32
CA GLU A 257 15.55 -4.96 -0.87
C GLU A 257 14.58 -6.06 -0.38
N VAL A 258 13.33 -6.09 -0.89
CA VAL A 258 12.36 -7.16 -0.57
C VAL A 258 12.89 -8.53 -1.03
N GLN A 259 13.42 -8.62 -2.25
CA GLN A 259 14.04 -9.83 -2.78
C GLN A 259 15.19 -10.34 -1.88
N LYS A 260 16.05 -9.43 -1.39
CA LYS A 260 17.18 -9.78 -0.51
C LYS A 260 16.76 -10.23 0.88
N GLU A 261 15.66 -9.71 1.44
CA GLU A 261 15.13 -10.20 2.72
C GLU A 261 14.50 -11.59 2.54
N ILE A 262 13.70 -11.81 1.50
CA ILE A 262 13.10 -13.12 1.20
C ILE A 262 14.18 -14.20 0.95
N GLN A 263 15.30 -13.83 0.33
CA GLN A 263 16.45 -14.71 0.09
C GLN A 263 17.37 -14.93 1.32
N GLN A 264 17.10 -14.28 2.45
CA GLN A 264 17.85 -14.45 3.70
C GLN A 264 17.00 -15.18 4.75
N PRO A 265 17.00 -16.52 4.78
CA PRO A 265 16.31 -17.27 5.82
C PRO A 265 16.96 -17.02 7.19
N ASN A 266 16.34 -16.15 7.98
CA ASN A 266 16.56 -15.83 9.40
C ASN A 266 18.01 -15.81 9.92
N LYS A 267 18.48 -14.61 10.28
CA LYS A 267 19.47 -14.42 11.35
C LYS A 267 18.79 -14.36 12.72
#